data_AF-A0A126NST5-F1
#
_entry.id   AF-A0A126NST5-F1
#
_cell.length_a   1.000
_cell.length_b   1.000
_cell.length_c   1.000
_cell.angle_alpha   90.00
_cell.angle_beta   90.00
_cell.angle_gamma   90.00
#
_symmetry.space_group_name_H-M   'P 1'
#
loop_
_entity.id
_entity.type
_entity.pdbx_description
1 polymer ?
#
loop_
_entity_poly.entity_id
_entity_poly.type
_entity_poly.pdbx_seq_one_letter_code
_entity_poly.pdbx_strand_id
1 'polypeptide(L)' 'MSVVPLIPLRRVDDLIERLEAVKADADARGFGTMAYFIETTLIEARIQQRRLTMTSPCTTGSG' A
#
# COMPACT_ATOMS: atom_id res chain seq x y z
N MET A 1 -12.28 -11.28 21.12
CA MET A 1 -11.75 -9.94 20.77
C MET A 1 -10.61 -10.14 19.78
N SER A 2 -10.82 -9.83 18.49
CA SER A 2 -9.77 -9.93 17.48
C SER A 2 -8.87 -8.70 17.62
N VAL A 3 -7.68 -8.90 18.18
CA VAL A 3 -6.67 -7.86 18.29
C VAL A 3 -6.04 -7.74 16.92
N VAL A 4 -6.57 -6.84 16.08
CA VAL A 4 -5.86 -6.43 14.86
C VAL A 4 -4.62 -5.68 15.31
N PRO A 5 -3.41 -6.20 15.07
CA PRO A 5 -2.21 -5.51 15.50
C PRO A 5 -2.11 -4.21 14.70
N LEU A 6 -2.18 -3.08 15.41
CA LEU A 6 -1.77 -1.78 14.87
C LEU A 6 -0.25 -1.81 14.71
N ILE A 7 0.20 -2.42 13.62
CA ILE A 7 1.58 -2.25 13.15
C ILE A 7 1.66 -0.79 12.69
N PRO A 8 2.57 0.03 13.25
CA PRO A 8 2.79 1.37 12.74
C PRO A 8 3.16 1.24 11.26
N LEU A 9 2.33 1.75 10.37
CA LEU A 9 2.64 1.91 8.96
C LEU A 9 3.81 2.92 8.90
N ARG A 10 5.04 2.40 9.03
CA ARG A 10 6.25 3.15 8.67
C ARG A 10 6.10 3.43 7.19
N ARG A 11 5.55 4.59 6.83
CA ARG A 11 5.29 5.08 5.46
C ARG A 11 4.40 4.17 4.57
N VAL A 12 3.62 4.83 3.72
CA VAL A 12 2.78 4.15 2.73
C VAL A 12 3.64 3.40 1.70
N ASP A 13 4.87 3.86 1.49
CA ASP A 13 5.86 3.26 0.59
C ASP A 13 6.20 1.82 1.04
N ASP A 14 6.47 1.60 2.33
CA ASP A 14 6.79 0.27 2.88
C ASP A 14 5.61 -0.73 2.72
N LEU A 15 4.36 -0.25 2.68
CA LEU A 15 3.20 -1.11 2.46
C LEU A 15 3.14 -1.61 1.01
N ILE A 16 3.42 -0.72 0.04
CA ILE A 16 3.40 -1.07 -1.37
C ILE A 16 4.53 -2.06 -1.67
N GLU A 17 5.74 -1.80 -1.18
CA GLU A 17 6.89 -2.71 -1.35
C GLU A 17 6.61 -4.10 -0.77
N ARG A 18 5.98 -4.16 0.41
CA ARG A 18 5.60 -5.45 1.02
C ARG A 18 4.54 -6.18 0.21
N LEU A 19 3.55 -5.49 -0.32
CA LEU A 19 2.52 -6.12 -1.16
C LEU A 19 3.13 -6.62 -2.49
N GLU A 20 4.08 -5.89 -3.08
CA GLU A 20 4.82 -6.33 -4.27
C GLU A 20 5.61 -7.62 -4.00
N ALA A 21 6.32 -7.68 -2.87
CA ALA A 21 7.07 -8.88 -2.47
C ALA A 21 6.16 -10.09 -2.24
N VAL A 22 5.01 -9.90 -1.58
CA VAL A 22 4.06 -11.01 -1.32
C VAL A 22 3.36 -11.44 -2.61
N LYS A 23 3.07 -10.52 -3.54
CA LYS A 23 2.56 -10.88 -4.87
C LYS A 23 3.55 -11.76 -5.62
N ALA A 24 4.83 -11.38 -5.64
CA ALA A 24 5.89 -12.15 -6.31
C ALA A 24 6.05 -13.56 -5.73
N ASP A 25 5.97 -13.71 -4.40
CA ASP A 25 5.97 -15.04 -3.75
C ASP A 25 4.73 -15.87 -4.13
N ALA A 26 3.55 -15.24 -4.13
CA ALA A 26 2.31 -15.90 -4.52
C ALA A 26 2.34 -16.38 -5.98
N ASP A 27 2.86 -15.55 -6.89
CA ASP A 27 3.06 -15.91 -8.30
C ASP A 27 4.05 -17.09 -8.44
N ALA A 28 5.20 -17.02 -7.77
CA ALA A 28 6.22 -18.08 -7.81
C ALA A 28 5.71 -19.43 -7.28
N ARG A 29 4.77 -19.40 -6.34
CA ARG A 29 4.18 -20.60 -5.71
C ARG A 29 2.89 -21.08 -6.40
N GLY A 30 2.45 -20.41 -7.46
CA GLY A 30 1.24 -20.77 -8.20
C GLY A 30 -0.07 -20.45 -7.48
N PHE A 31 -0.04 -19.54 -6.50
CA PHE A 31 -1.23 -19.10 -5.75
C PHE A 31 -2.00 -18.01 -6.51
N GLY A 32 -2.49 -18.34 -7.71
CA GLY A 32 -3.08 -17.36 -8.64
C GLY A 32 -4.21 -16.52 -8.04
N THR A 33 -5.13 -17.11 -7.27
CA THR A 33 -6.21 -16.36 -6.62
C THR A 33 -5.67 -15.38 -5.57
N MET A 34 -4.65 -15.77 -4.81
CA MET A 34 -4.02 -14.89 -3.82
C MET A 34 -3.29 -13.74 -4.51
N ALA A 35 -2.50 -14.04 -5.56
CA ALA A 35 -1.80 -13.04 -6.35
C ALA A 35 -2.77 -12.00 -6.95
N TYR A 36 -3.93 -12.45 -7.45
CA TYR A 36 -4.99 -11.56 -7.96
C TYR A 36 -5.53 -10.60 -6.89
N PHE A 37 -5.81 -11.10 -5.68
CA PHE A 37 -6.28 -10.24 -4.59
C PHE A 37 -5.20 -9.23 -4.13
N ILE A 38 -3.94 -9.65 -4.10
CA ILE A 38 -2.83 -8.76 -3.75
C ILE A 38 -2.65 -7.69 -4.82
N GLU A 39 -2.77 -8.04 -6.11
CA GLU A 39 -2.71 -7.10 -7.22
C GLU A 39 -3.83 -6.04 -7.14
N THR A 40 -5.06 -6.47 -6.85
CA THR A 40 -6.18 -5.55 -6.63
C THR A 40 -5.89 -4.58 -5.47
N THR A 41 -5.33 -5.11 -4.38
CA THR A 41 -4.95 -4.30 -3.20
C THR A 41 -3.82 -3.31 -3.52
N LEU A 42 -2.85 -3.70 -4.34
CA LEU A 42 -1.75 -2.84 -4.80
C LEU A 42 -2.26 -1.65 -5.63
N ILE A 43 -3.25 -1.87 -6.50
CA ILE A 43 -3.87 -0.80 -7.29
C ILE A 43 -4.48 0.25 -6.36
N GLU A 44 -5.28 -0.18 -5.39
CA GLU A 44 -5.91 0.72 -4.40
C GLU A 44 -4.87 1.45 -3.55
N ALA A 45 -3.83 0.76 -3.07
CA ALA A 45 -2.77 1.37 -2.28
C ALA A 45 -2.03 2.48 -3.04
N ARG A 46 -1.73 2.26 -4.33
CA ARG A 46 -1.08 3.27 -5.20
C ARG A 46 -2.00 4.46 -5.49
N ILE A 47 -3.31 4.22 -5.64
CA ILE A 47 -4.29 5.31 -5.78
C ILE A 47 -4.31 6.17 -4.51
N GLN A 48 -4.33 5.54 -3.34
CA GLN A 48 -4.33 6.26 -2.06
C GLN A 48 -3.03 7.03 -1.83
N GLN A 49 -1.87 6.42 -2.13
CA GLN A 49 -0.58 7.09 -2.07
C GLN A 49 -0.56 8.34 -2.96
N ARG A 50 -1.02 8.22 -4.21
CA ARG A 50 -1.10 9.36 -5.14
C ARG A 50 -1.98 10.48 -4.59
N ARG A 51 -3.15 10.15 -4.03
CA ARG A 51 -4.05 11.14 -3.40
C ARG A 51 -3.37 11.86 -2.25
N LEU A 52 -2.71 11.13 -1.34
CA LEU A 52 -1.99 11.71 -0.21
C LEU A 52 -0.85 12.64 -0.65
N THR A 53 -0.10 12.25 -1.68
CA THR A 53 0.96 13.10 -2.25
C THR A 53 0.42 14.33 -2.97
N MET A 54 -0.79 14.26 -3.56
CA MET A 54 -1.42 15.37 -4.28
C MET A 54 -2.11 16.37 -3.33
N THR A 55 -2.59 15.92 -2.16
CA THR A 55 -3.26 16.77 -1.17
C THR A 55 -2.32 17.50 -0.22
N SER A 56 -1.00 17.44 -0.41
CA SER A 56 -0.07 18.29 0.35
C SER A 56 -0.25 19.75 -0.08
N PRO A 57 -0.87 20.63 0.73
CA PRO A 57 -1.07 22.01 0.36
C PRO A 57 0.28 22.72 0.43
N CYS A 58 0.59 23.48 -0.62
CA CYS A 58 1.61 24.51 -0.58
C CYS A 58 1.29 25.43 0.60
N THR A 59 1.97 25.26 1.73
CA THR A 59 1.88 26.17 2.87
C THR A 59 3.13 27.02 2.83
N THR A 60 3.10 28.07 2.02
CA THR A 60 4.07 29.15 2.11
C THR A 60 3.29 30.44 2.16
N GLY A 61 3.20 31.00 3.37
CA GLY A 61 2.65 32.32 3.57
C GLY A 61 3.49 33.38 2.85
N SER A 62 2.88 34.54 2.64
CA SER A 62 3.56 35.82 2.58
C SER A 62 2.55 36.86 3.02
N GLY A 63 2.90 37.57 4.09
CA GLY A 63 2.14 38.70 4.61
C GLY A 63 2.42 40.00 3.87
#